data_AF-A0A9P4V0G4-F1
#
_entry.id   AF-A0A9P4V0G4-F1
#
_cell.length_a   1.000
_cell.length_b   1.000
_cell.length_c   1.000
_cell.angle_alpha   90.00
_cell.angle_beta   90.00
_cell.angle_gamma   90.00
#
_symmetry.space_group_name_H-M   'P 1'
#
loop_
_entity.id
_entity.type
_entity.pdbx_description
1 polymer ?
#
loop_
_entity_poly.entity_id
_entity_poly.type
_entity_poly.pdbx_seq_one_letter_code
_entity_poly.pdbx_strand_id
1 'polypeptide(L)'
;MSASVTATYTSPANAPSPHALSAPLPPVSSEPSTGERVEYLAALQDSVKTLQGHVNAFLTQKMDEDKAQGGADAKVDDAREEETYGEENVDDEDA
;
A
#
# COMPACT_ATOMS: atom_id res chain seq x y z
N MET A 1 3.08 -2.89 -30.92
CA MET A 1 1.94 -3.06 -29.98
C MET A 1 2.30 -2.37 -28.67
N SER A 2 1.40 -1.59 -28.08
CA SER A 2 1.63 -0.92 -26.79
C SER A 2 0.93 -1.69 -25.67
N ALA A 3 1.61 -1.87 -24.54
CA ALA A 3 1.10 -2.63 -23.40
C ALA A 3 1.36 -1.88 -22.09
N SER A 4 0.72 -2.30 -21.00
CA SER A 4 0.93 -1.74 -19.66
C SER A 4 0.75 -2.81 -18.60
N VAL A 5 1.48 -2.70 -17.49
CA VAL A 5 1.24 -3.47 -16.27
C VAL A 5 0.25 -2.69 -15.41
N THR A 6 -0.83 -3.32 -14.99
CA THR A 6 -1.89 -2.67 -14.23
C THR A 6 -2.15 -3.37 -12.89
N ALA A 7 -2.57 -2.60 -11.90
CA ALA A 7 -3.06 -3.09 -10.63
C ALA A 7 -4.32 -2.30 -10.25
N THR A 8 -5.29 -2.97 -9.64
CA THR A 8 -6.54 -2.34 -9.24
C THR A 8 -6.79 -2.62 -7.77
N TYR A 9 -6.98 -1.57 -7.00
CA TYR A 9 -7.37 -1.64 -5.60
C TYR A 9 -8.85 -1.28 -5.46
N THR A 10 -9.59 -2.12 -4.73
CA THR A 10 -11.01 -1.89 -4.41
C THR A 10 -11.19 -2.00 -2.91
N SER A 11 -11.74 -0.96 -2.27
CA SER A 11 -12.06 -0.97 -0.85
C SER A 11 -13.57 -1.16 -0.65
N PRO A 12 -14.00 -2.01 0.29
CA PRO A 12 -15.42 -2.16 0.62
C PRO A 12 -15.94 -1.02 1.53
N ALA A 13 -15.07 -0.25 2.19
CA ALA A 13 -15.45 0.69 3.24
C ALA A 13 -15.42 2.16 2.81
N ASN A 14 -14.37 2.59 2.11
CA ASN A 14 -14.03 4.02 1.99
C ASN A 14 -13.89 4.54 0.54
N ALA A 15 -14.22 3.75 -0.49
CA ALA A 15 -14.19 4.22 -1.88
C ALA A 15 -15.19 3.47 -2.78
N PRO A 16 -16.23 4.12 -3.34
CA PRO A 16 -17.17 3.48 -4.25
C PRO A 16 -16.57 3.19 -5.64
N SER A 17 -15.40 3.74 -5.96
CA SER A 17 -14.69 3.51 -7.22
C SER A 17 -13.32 2.86 -7.01
N PRO A 18 -12.94 1.88 -7.85
CA PRO A 18 -11.64 1.24 -7.78
C PRO A 18 -10.52 2.23 -8.14
N HIS A 19 -9.40 2.14 -7.42
CA HIS A 19 -8.19 2.88 -7.72
C HIS A 19 -7.30 2.05 -8.65
N ALA A 20 -7.10 2.54 -9.87
CA ALA A 20 -6.28 1.86 -10.88
C ALA A 20 -4.88 2.48 -10.95
N LEU A 21 -3.87 1.63 -10.86
CA LEU A 21 -2.47 1.95 -11.05
C LEU A 21 -2.00 1.31 -12.36
N SER A 22 -1.23 2.04 -13.15
CA SER A 22 -0.73 1.56 -14.44
C SER A 22 0.70 2.02 -14.68
N ALA A 23 1.53 1.12 -15.21
CA ALA A 23 2.89 1.38 -15.67
C ALA A 23 2.97 1.01 -17.15
N PRO A 24 3.17 1.98 -18.06
CA PRO A 24 3.26 1.70 -19.49
C PRO A 24 4.54 0.92 -19.83
N LEU A 25 4.47 0.13 -20.89
CA LEU A 25 5.59 -0.62 -21.45
C LEU A 25 5.98 -0.04 -22.82
N PRO A 26 7.26 -0.13 -23.20
CA PRO A 26 7.70 0.31 -24.51
C PRO A 26 7.01 -0.52 -25.61
N PRO A 27 6.70 0.09 -26.76
CA PRO A 27 6.07 -0.62 -27.86
C PRO A 27 7.05 -1.61 -28.50
N VAL A 28 6.53 -2.76 -28.91
CA VAL A 28 7.32 -3.80 -29.58
C VAL A 28 6.84 -4.04 -31.01
N SER A 29 7.77 -4.33 -31.92
CA SER A 29 7.49 -4.78 -33.28
C SER A 29 6.69 -6.09 -33.31
N SER A 30 6.01 -6.39 -34.41
CA SER A 30 5.24 -7.64 -34.60
C SER A 30 6.15 -8.87 -34.65
N GLU A 31 7.38 -8.71 -35.15
CA GLU A 31 8.41 -9.75 -35.15
C GLU A 31 9.67 -9.21 -34.46
N PRO A 32 9.73 -9.26 -33.12
CA PRO A 32 10.85 -8.69 -32.40
C PRO A 32 12.08 -9.58 -32.52
N SER A 33 13.21 -8.92 -32.80
CA SER A 33 14.55 -9.49 -32.66
C SER A 33 14.84 -9.89 -31.22
N THR A 34 15.86 -10.71 -31.01
CA THR A 34 16.30 -11.10 -29.66
C THR A 34 16.66 -9.90 -28.80
N GLY A 35 17.29 -8.86 -29.38
CA GLY A 35 17.63 -7.63 -28.66
C GLY A 35 16.40 -6.89 -28.16
N GLU A 36 15.42 -6.66 -29.03
CA GLU A 36 14.16 -6.02 -28.67
C GLU A 36 13.38 -6.81 -27.61
N ARG A 37 13.44 -8.15 -27.64
CA ARG A 37 12.83 -8.99 -26.60
C ARG A 37 13.51 -8.79 -25.24
N VAL A 38 14.84 -8.74 -25.21
CA VAL A 38 15.61 -8.54 -23.98
C VAL A 38 15.30 -7.16 -23.39
N GLU A 39 15.31 -6.11 -24.22
CA GLU A 39 14.99 -4.75 -23.79
C GLU A 39 13.55 -4.64 -23.27
N TYR A 40 12.58 -5.26 -23.96
CA TYR A 40 11.19 -5.27 -23.52
C TYR A 40 11.03 -5.99 -22.17
N LEU A 41 11.71 -7.13 -21.98
CA LEU A 41 11.66 -7.87 -20.71
C LEU A 41 12.31 -7.10 -19.56
N ALA A 42 13.41 -6.39 -19.82
CA ALA A 42 14.04 -5.51 -18.83
C ALA A 42 13.08 -4.38 -18.43
N ALA A 43 12.46 -3.71 -19.41
CA ALA A 43 11.47 -2.68 -19.17
C ALA A 43 10.25 -3.22 -18.41
N LEU A 44 9.78 -4.43 -18.74
CA LEU A 44 8.69 -5.08 -18.02
C LEU A 44 9.06 -5.32 -16.55
N GLN A 45 10.25 -5.83 -16.29
CA GLN A 45 10.71 -6.09 -14.92
C GLN A 45 10.77 -4.80 -14.09
N ASP A 46 11.27 -3.72 -14.68
CA ASP A 46 11.37 -2.43 -13.98
C ASP A 46 10.00 -1.77 -13.79
N SER A 47 9.10 -1.88 -14.77
CA SER A 47 7.70 -1.44 -14.63
C SER A 47 6.97 -2.20 -13.53
N VAL A 48 7.23 -3.50 -13.35
CA VAL A 48 6.67 -4.29 -12.23
C VAL A 48 7.18 -3.79 -10.87
N LYS A 49 8.50 -3.58 -10.72
CA LYS A 49 9.07 -3.04 -9.47
C LYS A 49 8.51 -1.65 -9.16
N THR A 50 8.37 -0.81 -10.18
CA THR A 50 7.79 0.53 -10.06
C THR A 50 6.34 0.47 -9.59
N LEU A 51 5.53 -0.37 -10.25
CA LEU A 51 4.12 -0.56 -9.88
C LEU A 51 3.98 -1.10 -8.45
N GLN A 52 4.85 -2.03 -8.03
CA GLN A 52 4.89 -2.52 -6.65
C GLN A 52 5.20 -1.39 -5.65
N GLY A 53 6.16 -0.52 -5.98
CA GLY A 53 6.46 0.67 -5.17
C GLY A 53 5.25 1.60 -5.03
N HIS A 54 4.54 1.86 -6.13
CA HIS A 54 3.32 2.67 -6.11
C HIS A 54 2.20 2.02 -5.28
N VAL A 55 2.00 0.71 -5.42
CA VAL A 55 1.01 -0.04 -4.62
C VAL A 55 1.34 0.07 -3.13
N ASN A 56 2.60 -0.15 -2.75
CA ASN A 56 3.01 -0.08 -1.35
C ASN A 56 2.78 1.33 -0.77
N ALA A 57 3.24 2.37 -1.49
CA ALA A 57 3.05 3.75 -1.06
C ALA A 57 1.56 4.10 -0.91
N PHE A 58 0.73 3.70 -1.89
CA PHE A 58 -0.70 3.92 -1.86
C PHE A 58 -1.37 3.21 -0.66
N LEU A 59 -1.04 1.94 -0.41
CA LEU A 59 -1.62 1.18 0.70
C LEU A 59 -1.19 1.74 2.05
N THR A 60 0.08 2.13 2.20
CA THR A 60 0.56 2.78 3.44
C THR A 60 -0.19 4.08 3.70
N GLN A 61 -0.34 4.94 2.69
CA GLN A 61 -1.12 6.18 2.82
C GLN A 61 -2.57 5.86 3.20
N LYS A 62 -3.20 4.85 2.58
CA LYS A 62 -4.57 4.46 2.90
C LYS A 62 -4.73 3.97 4.33
N MET A 63 -3.77 3.18 4.83
CA MET A 63 -3.76 2.75 6.23
C MET A 63 -3.67 3.93 7.20
N ASP A 64 -2.86 4.94 6.88
CA ASP A 64 -2.74 6.14 7.72
C ASP A 64 -4.00 7.01 7.68
N GLU A 65 -4.63 7.14 6.51
CA GLU A 65 -5.94 7.77 6.36
C GLU A 65 -7.02 7.04 7.16
N ASP A 66 -7.09 5.71 7.07
CA ASP A 66 -8.06 4.89 7.77
C ASP A 66 -7.85 4.96 9.30
N LYS A 67 -6.60 4.95 9.79
CA LYS A 67 -6.28 5.18 11.21
C LYS A 67 -6.72 6.56 11.70
N ALA A 68 -6.49 7.60 10.90
CA ALA A 68 -6.90 8.95 11.25
C ALA A 68 -8.43 9.10 11.30
N GLN A 69 -9.15 8.40 10.41
CA GLN A 69 -10.60 8.41 10.36
C GLN A 69 -11.25 7.54 11.44
N GLY A 70 -10.61 6.42 11.85
CA GLY A 70 -11.00 5.65 13.04
C GLY A 70 -10.57 6.27 14.37
N GLY A 71 -9.86 7.40 14.33
CA GLY A 71 -9.19 8.04 15.46
C GLY A 71 -10.01 9.07 16.25
N ALA A 72 -11.34 8.93 16.31
CA ALA A 72 -12.13 9.56 17.37
C ALA A 72 -12.29 8.64 18.57
N ASP A 73 -12.48 7.34 18.36
CA ASP A 73 -12.63 6.35 19.44
C ASP A 73 -11.27 5.73 19.83
N ALA A 74 -10.36 5.47 18.88
CA ALA A 74 -9.05 4.88 19.18
C ALA A 74 -8.07 5.85 19.89
N LYS A 75 -8.19 7.17 19.65
CA LYS A 75 -7.37 8.18 20.35
C LYS A 75 -7.81 8.43 21.79
N VAL A 76 -9.09 8.17 22.10
CA VAL A 76 -9.61 8.24 23.47
C VAL A 76 -9.16 7.02 24.27
N ASP A 77 -8.96 5.88 23.63
CA ASP A 77 -8.47 4.65 24.26
C ASP A 77 -6.95 4.73 24.54
N ASP A 78 -6.15 5.13 23.54
CA ASP A 78 -4.68 5.23 23.65
C ASP A 78 -4.24 6.28 24.70
N ALA A 79 -4.92 7.43 24.76
CA ALA A 79 -4.64 8.45 25.79
C ALA A 79 -5.02 7.98 27.21
N ARG A 80 -6.00 7.08 27.34
CA ARG A 80 -6.46 6.55 28.63
C ARG A 80 -5.59 5.39 29.10
N GLU A 81 -5.06 4.58 28.18
CA GLU A 81 -4.06 3.55 28.47
C GLU A 81 -2.71 4.18 28.88
N GLU A 82 -2.28 5.29 28.25
CA GLU A 82 -1.06 6.00 28.63
C GLU A 82 -1.14 6.66 30.03
N GLU A 83 -2.32 7.17 30.44
CA GLU A 83 -2.54 7.73 31.78
C GLU A 83 -2.43 6.69 32.90
N THR A 84 -2.66 5.41 32.60
CA THR A 84 -2.63 4.31 33.57
C THR A 84 -1.25 3.63 33.64
N TYR A 85 -0.34 3.94 32.72
CA TYR A 85 0.99 3.31 32.62
C TYR A 85 2.00 3.81 33.68
N GLY A 86 1.61 4.78 34.52
CA GLY A 86 2.42 5.37 35.59
C GLY A 86 2.01 5.01 37.02
N GLU A 87 0.87 4.32 37.21
CA GLU A 87 0.52 3.70 38.50
C GLU A 87 0.95 2.23 38.43
N GLU A 88 2.14 1.91 38.95
CA GLU A 88 2.41 0.54 39.35
C GLU A 88 1.36 0.17 40.41
N ASN A 89 0.36 -0.64 40.02
CA ASN A 89 -0.47 -1.37 40.99
C ASN A 89 0.43 -2.42 41.65
N VAL A 90 1.32 -1.97 42.53
CA VAL A 90 1.85 -2.77 43.64
C VAL A 90 0.68 -3.01 44.60
N ASP A 91 -0.17 -3.95 44.23
CA ASP A 91 -0.97 -4.71 45.20
C ASP A 91 -0.66 -6.20 45.01
N ASP A 92 0.64 -6.51 45.06
CA ASP A 92 1.13 -7.79 45.54
C ASP A 92 1.70 -7.52 46.95
N GLU A 93 1.20 -8.29 47.93
CA GLU A 93 1.66 -8.43 49.33
C GLU A 93 0.98 -7.55 50.42
N ASP A 94 -0.19 -7.97 50.93
CA ASP A 94 -0.39 -8.46 52.33
C ASP A 94 -1.87 -8.38 52.80
N ALA A 95 -2.59 -9.52 52.77
CA ALA A 95 -3.64 -9.91 53.74
C ALA A 95 -4.06 -11.39 53.60
#